data_AF-A0A0B1U5T0-F1
#
_entry.id   AF-A0A0B1U5T0-F1
#
_cell.length_a   1.000
_cell.length_b   1.000
_cell.length_c   1.000
_cell.angle_alpha   90.00
_cell.angle_beta   90.00
_cell.angle_gamma   90.00
#
_symmetry.space_group_name_H-M   'P 1'
#
loop_
_entity.id
_entity.type
_entity.pdbx_description
1 polymer ?
#
loop_
_entity_poly.entity_id
_entity_poly.type
_entity_poly.pdbx_seq_one_letter_code
_entity_poly.pdbx_strand_id
1 'polypeptide(L)'
;MRHVHILLTALTLLVTTMTLPGCAGTKSPNPLADASATTPSAKKKPEDAVIGRLDDPSYLFGSRPLAPKKSVRVKALAYTGCSVKSKRNTRGAWGDALTGNVKAVAVSPDLLEMGLDRGDAISIEGLPGQYKVLDVMHGRHDKTIDIFYGDDQCGARQWGKRTLNITWQ
;
A
#
# COMPACT_ATOMS: atom_id res chain seq x y z
N MET A 1 -26.06 31.97 35.19
CA MET A 1 -25.08 32.75 34.39
C MET A 1 -23.70 32.26 34.76
N ARG A 2 -23.06 31.45 33.90
CA ARG A 2 -21.72 30.89 34.15
C ARG A 2 -20.74 31.58 33.20
N HIS A 3 -19.83 32.35 33.76
CA HIS A 3 -18.85 33.14 33.02
C HIS A 3 -17.85 32.23 32.32
N VAL A 4 -17.72 32.44 31.02
CA VAL A 4 -16.75 31.83 30.11
C VAL A 4 -15.52 32.73 30.10
N HIS A 5 -14.36 32.21 30.49
CA HIS A 5 -13.07 32.87 30.30
C HIS A 5 -12.29 32.09 29.24
N ILE A 6 -12.28 32.62 28.01
CA ILE A 6 -11.46 32.14 26.89
C ILE A 6 -10.15 32.92 26.94
N LEU A 7 -9.06 32.26 27.35
CA LEU A 7 -7.71 32.80 27.25
C LEU A 7 -7.17 32.47 25.85
N LEU A 8 -7.18 33.46 24.95
CA LEU A 8 -6.44 33.42 23.69
C LEU A 8 -4.97 33.74 23.96
N THR A 9 -4.11 32.73 23.98
CA THR A 9 -2.65 32.92 23.92
C THR A 9 -2.21 32.85 22.46
N ALA A 10 -1.91 34.01 21.87
CA ALA A 10 -1.26 34.13 20.58
C ALA A 10 0.18 33.63 20.68
N LEU A 11 0.49 32.48 20.06
CA LEU A 11 1.85 31.95 19.98
C LEU A 11 2.44 32.37 18.62
N THR A 12 3.41 33.27 18.70
CA THR A 12 4.10 33.94 17.60
C THR A 12 4.98 32.98 16.77
N LEU A 13 4.86 33.09 15.45
CA LEU A 13 5.74 32.47 14.44
C LEU A 13 7.20 32.90 14.64
N LEU A 14 8.13 31.95 14.61
CA LEU A 14 9.55 32.19 14.31
C LEU A 14 9.90 31.48 13.01
N VAL A 15 10.00 32.28 11.95
CA VAL A 15 10.54 31.90 10.63
C VAL A 15 12.05 32.08 10.70
N THR A 16 12.79 30.98 10.72
CA THR A 16 14.25 30.98 10.53
C THR A 16 14.57 30.46 9.15
N THR A 17 14.83 31.38 8.22
CA THR A 17 15.48 31.12 6.94
C THR A 17 16.98 30.97 7.15
N MET A 18 17.52 29.77 7.02
CA MET A 18 18.96 29.58 6.82
C MET A 18 19.23 29.20 5.37
N THR A 19 19.67 30.20 4.62
CA THR A 19 20.38 30.09 3.35
C THR A 19 21.77 29.52 3.59
N LEU A 20 22.18 28.51 2.82
CA LEU A 20 23.58 28.12 2.68
C LEU A 20 24.06 28.43 1.26
N PRO A 21 25.28 29.00 1.11
CA PRO A 21 25.92 29.23 -0.18
C PRO A 21 26.58 27.95 -0.70
N GLY A 22 26.66 27.84 -2.04
CA GLY A 22 27.15 26.67 -2.75
C GLY A 22 28.67 26.47 -2.75
N CYS A 23 29.08 25.38 -3.38
CA CYS A 23 30.41 25.17 -3.95
C CYS A 23 30.28 24.41 -5.28
N ALA A 24 31.15 24.80 -6.20
CA ALA A 24 31.13 24.50 -7.63
C ALA A 24 32.18 23.43 -8.03
N GLY A 25 32.02 22.90 -9.25
CA GLY A 25 33.06 22.18 -10.02
C GLY A 25 33.23 20.71 -9.62
N THR A 26 33.38 19.74 -10.52
CA THR A 26 34.20 19.76 -11.74
C THR A 26 33.67 18.86 -12.86
N LYS A 27 33.98 19.28 -14.09
CA LYS A 27 33.76 18.62 -15.38
C LYS A 27 34.82 17.55 -15.65
N SER A 28 34.48 16.65 -16.60
CA SER A 28 35.38 15.90 -17.52
C SER A 28 35.77 14.46 -17.12
N PRO A 29 36.15 13.59 -18.08
CA PRO A 29 35.45 13.18 -19.29
C PRO A 29 35.36 11.64 -19.44
N ASN A 30 34.55 11.16 -20.38
CA ASN A 30 34.63 9.80 -20.92
C ASN A 30 35.99 9.53 -21.58
N PRO A 31 36.37 8.25 -21.70
CA PRO A 31 36.67 7.76 -23.04
C PRO A 31 35.93 6.44 -23.39
N LEU A 32 35.52 6.40 -24.66
CA LEU A 32 35.50 5.27 -25.60
C LEU A 32 36.66 4.26 -25.33
N ALA A 33 36.65 2.98 -25.69
CA ALA A 33 35.78 2.09 -26.43
C ALA A 33 36.35 0.66 -26.23
N ASP A 34 35.53 -0.34 -26.55
CA ASP A 34 35.89 -1.63 -27.18
C ASP A 34 34.80 -2.64 -26.78
N ALA A 35 34.39 -3.63 -27.55
CA ALA A 35 34.44 -3.95 -28.97
C ALA A 35 33.59 -5.24 -29.03
N SER A 36 32.69 -5.32 -30.01
CA SER A 36 32.36 -6.54 -30.75
C SER A 36 32.16 -7.86 -29.98
N ALA A 37 30.91 -8.30 -29.86
CA ALA A 37 30.55 -9.67 -30.22
C ALA A 37 29.06 -9.81 -30.55
N THR A 38 28.81 -9.97 -31.84
CA THR A 38 27.59 -10.42 -32.51
C THR A 38 27.15 -11.80 -31.99
N THR A 39 25.91 -11.87 -31.49
CA THR A 39 24.82 -12.88 -31.61
C THR A 39 25.17 -14.41 -31.60
N PRO A 40 24.29 -15.29 -31.06
CA PRO A 40 22.99 -15.54 -31.68
C PRO A 40 21.79 -15.60 -30.72
N SER A 41 20.68 -15.10 -31.26
CA SER A 41 19.31 -15.43 -30.91
C SER A 41 19.16 -16.95 -30.75
N ALA A 42 18.87 -17.41 -29.53
CA ALA A 42 18.41 -18.75 -29.26
C ALA A 42 16.97 -18.65 -28.74
N LYS A 43 16.02 -18.89 -29.65
CA LYS A 43 14.63 -19.22 -29.30
C LYS A 43 14.66 -20.33 -28.25
N LYS A 44 14.24 -20.05 -27.01
CA LYS A 44 13.95 -21.10 -26.03
C LYS A 44 12.45 -21.14 -25.74
N LYS A 45 11.87 -22.22 -26.26
CA LYS A 45 10.58 -22.85 -26.02
C LYS A 45 10.05 -22.63 -24.59
N PRO A 46 8.82 -22.11 -24.40
CA PRO A 46 8.24 -21.84 -23.10
C PRO A 46 7.32 -23.00 -22.65
N GLU A 47 7.85 -24.20 -22.35
CA GLU A 47 7.00 -25.23 -21.72
C GLU A 47 7.69 -26.27 -20.82
N ASP A 48 9.02 -26.28 -20.68
CA ASP A 48 9.72 -27.30 -19.88
C ASP A 48 10.29 -26.77 -18.55
N ALA A 49 9.48 -26.08 -17.72
CA ALA A 49 9.99 -25.45 -16.47
C ALA A 49 9.04 -25.51 -15.26
N VAL A 50 8.35 -26.63 -15.03
CA VAL A 50 7.57 -26.83 -13.78
C VAL A 50 8.18 -27.90 -12.85
N ILE A 51 9.16 -28.70 -13.31
CA ILE A 51 9.98 -29.52 -12.40
C ILE A 51 11.31 -28.79 -12.20
N GLY A 52 11.46 -28.24 -11.00
CA GLY A 52 12.52 -27.33 -10.61
C GLY A 52 13.91 -27.89 -10.89
N ARG A 53 14.73 -27.04 -11.52
CA ARG A 53 16.14 -27.26 -11.76
C ARG A 53 16.90 -27.07 -10.44
N LEU A 54 16.89 -28.09 -9.59
CA LEU A 54 17.51 -28.08 -8.25
C LEU A 54 19.04 -27.91 -8.31
N ASP A 55 19.66 -28.23 -9.44
CA ASP A 55 21.12 -28.23 -9.61
C ASP A 55 21.75 -26.85 -9.82
N ASP A 56 20.95 -25.79 -9.91
CA ASP A 56 21.44 -24.43 -10.13
C ASP A 56 21.44 -23.64 -8.80
N PRO A 57 22.60 -23.46 -8.13
CA PRO A 57 22.67 -22.72 -6.87
C PRO A 57 22.23 -21.26 -7.04
N SER A 58 22.40 -20.68 -8.23
CA SER A 58 21.91 -19.35 -8.58
C SER A 58 20.38 -19.28 -8.65
N TYR A 59 19.69 -20.39 -8.91
CA TYR A 59 18.22 -20.46 -8.91
C TYR A 59 17.67 -20.64 -7.49
N LEU A 60 18.34 -21.44 -6.65
CA LEU A 60 17.94 -21.68 -5.26
C LEU A 60 18.17 -20.46 -4.37
N PHE A 61 19.25 -19.73 -4.61
CA PHE A 61 19.67 -18.60 -3.78
C PHE A 61 19.59 -17.25 -4.52
N GLY A 62 19.17 -17.26 -5.79
CA GLY A 62 18.99 -16.05 -6.57
C GLY A 62 17.82 -15.20 -6.08
N SER A 63 17.95 -13.90 -6.23
CA SER A 63 16.83 -12.98 -6.00
C SER A 63 15.76 -13.23 -7.06
N ARG A 64 14.60 -13.76 -6.64
CA ARG A 64 13.46 -13.95 -7.56
C ARG A 64 13.03 -12.59 -8.09
N PRO A 65 12.81 -12.42 -9.41
CA PRO A 65 12.24 -11.19 -9.94
C PRO A 65 10.94 -10.85 -9.21
N LEU A 66 10.86 -9.62 -8.72
CA LEU A 66 9.67 -9.13 -8.02
C LEU A 66 8.51 -9.10 -9.03
N ALA A 67 7.34 -9.61 -8.65
CA ALA A 67 6.16 -9.58 -9.50
C ALA A 67 5.83 -8.13 -9.93
N PRO A 68 5.33 -7.92 -11.16
CA PRO A 68 4.98 -6.58 -11.63
C PRO A 68 3.89 -5.99 -10.73
N LYS A 69 4.13 -4.78 -10.22
CA LYS A 69 3.15 -4.07 -9.37
C LYS A 69 1.92 -3.70 -10.19
N LYS A 70 0.73 -4.04 -9.67
CA LYS A 70 -0.57 -3.61 -10.19
C LYS A 70 -1.00 -2.32 -9.49
N SER A 71 -1.71 -1.46 -10.20
CA SER A 71 -2.26 -0.20 -9.67
C SER A 71 -3.66 0.05 -10.20
N VAL A 72 -4.61 0.34 -9.32
CA VAL A 72 -6.02 0.59 -9.69
C VAL A 72 -6.57 1.77 -8.92
N ARG A 73 -7.36 2.61 -9.60
CA ARG A 73 -8.11 3.71 -8.98
C ARG A 73 -9.41 3.18 -8.40
N VAL A 74 -9.62 3.38 -7.10
CA VAL A 74 -10.75 2.85 -6.32
C VAL A 74 -11.44 3.94 -5.52
N LYS A 75 -12.69 3.67 -5.12
CA LYS A 75 -13.41 4.44 -4.09
C LYS A 75 -13.00 3.89 -2.73
N ALA A 76 -12.39 4.72 -1.89
CA ALA A 76 -12.01 4.36 -0.53
C ALA A 76 -13.02 4.93 0.47
N LEU A 77 -13.66 4.03 1.20
CA LEU A 77 -14.54 4.29 2.33
C LEU A 77 -13.81 3.99 3.65
N ALA A 78 -14.48 4.26 4.77
CA ALA A 78 -14.00 3.86 6.08
C ALA A 78 -15.14 3.28 6.93
N TYR A 79 -14.83 2.23 7.69
CA TYR A 79 -15.73 1.57 8.61
C TYR A 79 -15.04 1.27 9.94
N THR A 80 -15.86 1.00 10.95
CA THR A 80 -15.44 0.65 12.30
C THR A 80 -16.05 -0.67 12.75
N GLY A 81 -15.46 -1.28 13.76
CA GLY A 81 -15.99 -2.48 14.39
C GLY A 81 -17.34 -2.25 15.08
N CYS A 82 -18.08 -3.34 15.30
CA CYS A 82 -19.35 -3.29 16.02
C CYS A 82 -19.11 -3.08 17.52
N SER A 83 -19.28 -1.83 17.95
CA SER A 83 -19.48 -1.37 19.33
C SER A 83 -18.34 -1.65 20.32
N VAL A 84 -17.81 -0.57 20.89
CA VAL A 84 -16.92 -0.50 22.08
C VAL A 84 -17.42 -1.36 23.26
N LYS A 85 -18.71 -1.68 23.33
CA LYS A 85 -19.33 -2.48 24.40
C LYS A 85 -19.26 -4.00 24.17
N SER A 86 -18.88 -4.46 22.98
CA SER A 86 -18.78 -5.90 22.69
C SER A 86 -17.42 -6.43 23.14
N LYS A 87 -17.41 -7.47 23.98
CA LYS A 87 -16.16 -8.18 24.37
C LYS A 87 -15.59 -9.05 23.24
N ARG A 88 -16.28 -9.18 22.11
CA ARG A 88 -15.88 -10.03 20.98
C ARG A 88 -15.30 -9.18 19.86
N ASN A 89 -14.12 -9.58 19.39
CA ASN A 89 -13.45 -8.96 18.26
C ASN A 89 -14.32 -9.00 16.99
N THR A 90 -14.30 -7.90 16.25
CA THR A 90 -14.87 -7.83 14.90
C THR A 90 -14.16 -8.86 14.02
N ARG A 91 -14.90 -9.50 13.10
CA ARG A 91 -14.34 -10.48 12.17
C ARG A 91 -14.69 -10.11 10.75
N GLY A 92 -13.74 -10.28 9.84
CA GLY A 92 -13.99 -10.17 8.41
C GLY A 92 -14.72 -11.39 7.85
N ALA A 93 -15.05 -11.33 6.55
CA ALA A 93 -15.79 -12.35 5.82
C ALA A 93 -15.18 -13.76 5.94
N TRP A 94 -13.85 -13.87 6.00
CA TRP A 94 -13.15 -15.15 6.13
C TRP A 94 -12.87 -15.58 7.58
N GLY A 95 -13.41 -14.86 8.56
CA GLY A 95 -13.23 -15.16 9.99
C GLY A 95 -11.97 -14.57 10.61
N ASP A 96 -11.19 -13.80 9.85
CA ASP A 96 -10.00 -13.09 10.34
C ASP A 96 -10.36 -12.09 11.44
N ALA A 97 -9.54 -12.04 12.50
CA ALA A 97 -9.78 -11.13 13.61
C ALA A 97 -9.36 -9.70 13.25
N LEU A 98 -10.34 -8.79 13.26
CA LEU A 98 -10.16 -7.36 13.06
C LEU A 98 -10.03 -6.68 14.43
N THR A 99 -8.81 -6.64 14.94
CA THR A 99 -8.47 -5.95 16.21
C THR A 99 -8.13 -4.48 15.94
N GLY A 100 -8.35 -3.56 16.88
CA GLY A 100 -8.18 -2.12 16.64
C GLY A 100 -6.81 -1.68 16.12
N ASN A 101 -5.76 -2.50 16.30
CA ASN A 101 -4.41 -2.19 15.84
C ASN A 101 -4.07 -2.80 14.46
N VAL A 102 -4.96 -3.58 13.85
CA VAL A 102 -4.70 -4.19 12.54
C VAL A 102 -5.04 -3.21 11.43
N LYS A 103 -4.10 -3.00 10.51
CA LYS A 103 -4.35 -2.30 9.25
C LYS A 103 -5.05 -3.25 8.29
N ALA A 104 -6.38 -3.27 8.37
CA ALA A 104 -7.22 -4.11 7.52
C ALA A 104 -8.00 -3.29 6.50
N VAL A 105 -8.35 -3.94 5.40
CA VAL A 105 -9.20 -3.40 4.37
C VAL A 105 -10.19 -4.46 3.91
N ALA A 106 -11.43 -4.03 3.70
CA ALA A 106 -12.44 -4.79 2.98
C ALA A 106 -12.39 -4.42 1.50
N VAL A 107 -12.50 -5.39 0.61
CA VAL A 107 -12.41 -5.16 -0.85
C VAL A 107 -13.66 -5.64 -1.56
N SER A 108 -14.04 -4.96 -2.64
CA SER A 108 -15.15 -5.41 -3.48
C SER A 108 -14.77 -6.67 -4.28
N PRO A 109 -15.75 -7.54 -4.62
CA PRO A 109 -15.45 -8.80 -5.31
C PRO A 109 -14.74 -8.65 -6.66
N ASP A 110 -14.98 -7.57 -7.39
CA ASP A 110 -14.29 -7.28 -8.67
C ASP A 110 -12.78 -7.08 -8.48
N LEU A 111 -12.34 -6.55 -7.34
CA LEU A 111 -10.91 -6.42 -7.05
C LEU A 111 -10.27 -7.79 -6.80
N LEU A 112 -11.03 -8.75 -6.26
CA LEU A 112 -10.57 -10.13 -6.13
C LEU A 112 -10.41 -10.78 -7.51
N GLU A 113 -11.36 -10.53 -8.42
CA GLU A 113 -11.28 -10.99 -9.81
C GLU A 113 -10.09 -10.38 -10.57
N MET A 114 -9.62 -9.18 -10.19
CA MET A 114 -8.41 -8.55 -10.73
C MET A 114 -7.10 -9.17 -10.18
N GLY A 115 -7.21 -10.19 -9.33
CA GLY A 115 -6.10 -10.93 -8.75
C GLY A 115 -5.55 -10.28 -7.49
N LEU A 116 -6.42 -9.73 -6.65
CA LEU A 116 -6.15 -9.47 -5.24
C LEU A 116 -6.72 -10.64 -4.43
N ASP A 117 -6.04 -11.09 -3.40
CA ASP A 117 -6.49 -12.23 -2.59
C ASP A 117 -6.48 -11.91 -1.09
N ARG A 118 -7.12 -12.78 -0.31
CA ARG A 118 -7.11 -12.73 1.15
C ARG A 118 -5.67 -12.75 1.67
N GLY A 119 -5.36 -11.78 2.52
CA GLY A 119 -4.06 -11.66 3.17
C GLY A 119 -3.07 -10.78 2.40
N ASP A 120 -3.38 -10.42 1.15
CA ASP A 120 -2.53 -9.54 0.36
C ASP A 120 -2.35 -8.18 1.04
N ALA A 121 -1.13 -7.65 0.89
CA ALA A 121 -0.74 -6.37 1.43
C ALA A 121 -0.83 -5.30 0.34
N ILE A 122 -1.77 -4.38 0.48
CA ILE A 122 -1.94 -3.25 -0.43
C ILE A 122 -1.34 -1.98 0.16
N SER A 123 -0.77 -1.13 -0.70
CA SER A 123 -0.48 0.26 -0.37
C SER A 123 -1.65 1.14 -0.80
N ILE A 124 -2.07 2.06 0.07
CA ILE A 124 -3.16 2.99 -0.21
C ILE A 124 -2.55 4.39 -0.33
N GLU A 125 -2.81 5.05 -1.46
CA GLU A 125 -2.30 6.41 -1.71
C GLU A 125 -2.72 7.37 -0.58
N GLY A 126 -1.75 8.10 -0.04
CA GLY A 126 -1.97 9.06 1.03
C GLY A 126 -2.12 8.45 2.44
N LEU A 127 -2.00 7.14 2.59
CA LEU A 127 -1.96 6.48 3.91
C LEU A 127 -0.62 5.77 4.13
N PRO A 128 -0.04 5.87 5.33
CA PRO A 128 1.26 5.24 5.60
C PRO A 128 1.12 3.74 5.82
N GLY A 129 2.08 2.98 5.28
CA GLY A 129 2.22 1.54 5.50
C GLY A 129 1.32 0.68 4.61
N GLN A 130 1.29 -0.62 4.92
CA GLN A 130 0.53 -1.62 4.17
C GLN A 130 -0.75 -2.00 4.92
N TYR A 131 -1.79 -2.30 4.16
CA TYR A 131 -3.09 -2.75 4.63
C TYR A 131 -3.34 -4.17 4.13
N LYS A 132 -3.79 -5.05 5.03
CA LYS A 132 -4.09 -6.44 4.69
C LYS A 132 -5.54 -6.58 4.24
N VAL A 133 -5.74 -7.29 3.15
CA VAL A 133 -7.07 -7.68 2.68
C VAL A 133 -7.62 -8.78 3.59
N LEU A 134 -8.51 -8.43 4.51
CA LEU A 134 -9.02 -9.35 5.52
C LEU A 134 -10.55 -9.48 5.50
N ASP A 135 -11.21 -8.73 4.61
CA ASP A 135 -12.66 -8.71 4.54
C ASP A 135 -13.14 -8.50 3.10
N VAL A 136 -14.39 -8.84 2.83
CA VAL A 136 -15.02 -8.74 1.51
C VAL A 136 -16.29 -7.90 1.63
N MET A 137 -16.42 -6.92 0.76
CA MET A 137 -17.60 -6.09 0.68
C MET A 137 -18.76 -6.82 -0.03
N HIS A 138 -19.98 -6.37 0.22
CA HIS A 138 -21.14 -6.86 -0.53
C HIS A 138 -20.94 -6.67 -2.05
N GLY A 139 -21.38 -7.63 -2.88
CA GLY A 139 -21.20 -7.61 -4.34
C GLY A 139 -21.93 -6.51 -5.12
N ARG A 140 -22.52 -5.52 -4.44
CA ARG A 140 -23.04 -4.29 -5.07
C ARG A 140 -21.94 -3.24 -5.29
N HIS A 141 -20.81 -3.42 -4.60
CA HIS A 141 -19.68 -2.53 -4.65
C HIS A 141 -18.77 -2.94 -5.81
N ASP A 142 -18.24 -1.93 -6.51
CA ASP A 142 -17.35 -2.08 -7.65
C ASP A 142 -16.18 -1.10 -7.49
N LYS A 143 -14.96 -1.57 -7.70
CA LYS A 143 -13.70 -0.83 -7.50
C LYS A 143 -13.71 -0.03 -6.21
N THR A 144 -14.12 -0.68 -5.12
CA THR A 144 -14.31 -0.03 -3.82
C THR A 144 -13.52 -0.77 -2.76
N ILE A 145 -12.89 -0.02 -1.88
CA ILE A 145 -12.29 -0.53 -0.65
C ILE A 145 -12.94 0.15 0.55
N ASP A 146 -12.98 -0.54 1.67
CA ASP A 146 -13.41 0.01 2.96
C ASP A 146 -12.31 -0.18 4.00
N ILE A 147 -11.79 0.92 4.55
CA ILE A 147 -10.65 0.90 5.44
C ILE A 147 -11.13 0.69 6.87
N PHE A 148 -10.55 -0.28 7.57
CA PHE A 148 -10.89 -0.54 8.96
C PHE A 148 -10.19 0.45 9.90
N TYR A 149 -10.98 1.24 10.62
CA TYR A 149 -10.51 2.23 11.60
C TYR A 149 -10.55 1.71 13.05
N GLY A 150 -10.77 0.41 13.24
CA GLY A 150 -10.94 -0.14 14.59
C GLY A 150 -12.18 0.45 15.27
N ASP A 151 -11.97 1.05 16.44
CA ASP A 151 -13.01 1.72 17.23
C ASP A 151 -13.07 3.24 17.01
N ASP A 152 -12.20 3.80 16.15
CA ASP A 152 -12.13 5.24 15.90
C ASP A 152 -13.22 5.71 14.92
N GLN A 153 -14.41 5.92 15.47
CA GLN A 153 -15.56 6.47 14.72
C GLN A 153 -15.32 7.89 14.23
N CYS A 154 -14.50 8.69 14.93
CA CYS A 154 -14.23 10.05 14.53
C CYS A 154 -13.33 10.07 13.29
N GLY A 155 -12.26 9.27 13.30
CA GLY A 155 -11.36 9.09 12.16
C GLY A 155 -12.08 8.56 10.92
N ALA A 156 -12.94 7.54 11.06
CA ALA A 156 -13.71 7.01 9.94
C ALA A 156 -14.65 8.06 9.31
N ARG A 157 -15.30 8.90 10.13
CA ARG A 157 -16.16 9.99 9.65
C ARG A 157 -15.37 11.11 8.97
N GLN A 158 -14.22 11.48 9.54
CA GLN A 158 -13.32 12.49 8.97
C GLN A 158 -12.69 12.03 7.65
N TRP A 159 -12.42 10.73 7.52
CA TRP A 159 -11.96 10.15 6.27
C TRP A 159 -12.97 10.36 5.14
N GLY A 160 -14.22 9.99 5.39
CA GLY A 160 -15.33 10.13 4.44
C GLY A 160 -15.19 9.19 3.25
N LYS A 161 -15.57 9.67 2.05
CA LYS A 161 -15.41 8.95 0.78
C LYS A 161 -14.37 9.63 -0.07
N ARG A 162 -13.38 8.87 -0.54
CA ARG A 162 -12.29 9.36 -1.39
C ARG A 162 -12.15 8.50 -2.63
N THR A 163 -11.57 9.06 -3.68
CA THR A 163 -11.15 8.31 -4.87
C THR A 163 -9.64 8.41 -4.98
N LEU A 164 -8.95 7.28 -4.91
CA LEU A 164 -7.48 7.23 -4.81
C LEU A 164 -6.95 5.96 -5.46
N ASN A 165 -5.63 5.84 -5.60
CA ASN A 165 -5.02 4.62 -6.13
C ASN A 165 -4.61 3.66 -5.02
N ILE A 166 -4.78 2.37 -5.30
CA ILE A 166 -4.16 1.28 -4.52
C ILE A 166 -3.15 0.54 -5.39
N THR A 167 -2.11 0.02 -4.76
CA THR A 167 -1.08 -0.77 -5.43
C THR A 167 -0.77 -2.06 -4.69
N TRP A 168 -0.58 -3.16 -5.42
CA TRP A 168 -0.22 -4.48 -4.89
C TRP A 168 0.68 -5.25 -5.87
N GLN A 169 1.15 -6.43 -5.46
CA GLN A 169 2.07 -7.29 -6.22
C GLN A 169 1.44 -8.63 -6.55
#